data_AF-A0A8C2FHX5-F1
#
_entry.id   AF-A0A8C2FHX5-F1
#
_cell.length_a   1.000
_cell.length_b   1.000
_cell.length_c   1.000
_cell.angle_alpha   90.00
_cell.angle_beta   90.00
_cell.angle_gamma   90.00
#
_symmetry.space_group_name_H-M   'P 1'
#
loop_
_entity.id
_entity.type
_entity.pdbx_description
1 polymer ?
#
loop_
_entity_poly.entity_id
_entity_poly.type
_entity_poly.pdbx_seq_one_letter_code
_entity_poly.pdbx_strand_id
1 'polypeptide(L)'
;YSYSTAVGDGSGTEYSTAYDGRVTGIRVWEYNNAYIRGIQLRYDGNWTTPVCTSYGNPLELTLRDNESFIQVSGKYSNGYIYEIMFVTSRGRSLKVGLSYGTSFNFYPTNDGSQLR
;
A
#
# COMPACT_ATOMS: atom_id res chain seq x y z
N TYR A 1 -2.17 -16.19 9.52
CA TYR A 1 -1.94 -14.79 9.12
C TYR A 1 -0.50 -14.44 9.46
N SER A 2 0.13 -13.57 8.68
CA SER A 2 1.43 -13.02 9.00
C SER A 2 1.41 -11.51 8.80
N TYR A 3 2.22 -10.81 9.57
CA TYR A 3 2.36 -9.37 9.51
C TYR A 3 3.83 -9.04 9.33
N SER A 4 4.14 -8.17 8.38
CA SER A 4 5.45 -7.52 8.33
C SER A 4 5.52 -6.48 9.45
N THR A 5 6.71 -6.31 10.02
CA THR A 5 6.94 -5.29 11.05
C THR A 5 6.59 -3.90 10.50
N ALA A 6 5.97 -3.06 11.34
CA ALA A 6 5.75 -1.66 11.00
C ALA A 6 7.08 -0.96 10.66
N VAL A 7 7.03 -0.05 9.68
CA VAL A 7 8.17 0.77 9.25
C VAL A 7 7.83 2.25 9.38
N GLY A 8 8.86 3.07 9.62
CA GLY A 8 8.73 4.49 9.93
C GLY A 8 9.01 4.78 11.40
N ASP A 9 8.81 6.05 11.78
CA ASP A 9 9.30 6.57 13.07
C ASP A 9 8.26 6.43 14.20
N GLY A 10 7.07 5.90 13.92
CA GLY A 10 6.02 5.64 14.93
C GLY A 10 5.24 6.87 15.39
N SER A 11 5.24 7.96 14.63
CA SER A 11 4.45 9.16 14.90
C SER A 11 3.07 9.12 14.23
N GLY A 12 2.16 10.00 14.65
CA GLY A 12 0.79 10.07 14.13
C GLY A 12 -0.20 9.18 14.89
N THR A 13 -1.36 8.95 14.30
CA THR A 13 -2.41 8.08 14.85
C THR A 13 -2.43 6.76 14.11
N GLU A 14 -2.34 5.65 14.84
CA GLU A 14 -2.44 4.31 14.28
C GLU A 14 -3.81 4.06 13.63
N TYR A 15 -3.82 3.28 12.56
CA TYR A 15 -5.03 2.89 11.86
C TYR A 15 -4.90 1.48 11.29
N SER A 16 -6.03 0.84 11.05
CA SER A 16 -6.12 -0.43 10.34
C SER A 16 -7.24 -0.34 9.31
N THR A 17 -6.95 -0.81 8.10
CA THR A 17 -7.92 -0.95 7.00
C THR A 17 -8.40 -2.38 6.85
N ALA A 18 -8.09 -3.26 7.81
CA ALA A 18 -8.48 -4.67 7.74
C ALA A 18 -10.00 -4.78 7.64
N TYR A 19 -10.45 -5.49 6.61
CA TYR A 19 -11.85 -5.76 6.34
C TYR A 19 -12.01 -7.20 5.90
N ASP A 20 -13.20 -7.77 6.08
CA ASP A 20 -13.47 -9.12 5.60
C ASP A 20 -13.55 -9.13 4.06
N GLY A 21 -13.05 -10.20 3.44
CA GLY A 21 -13.00 -10.32 1.99
C GLY A 21 -11.62 -10.15 1.39
N ARG A 22 -11.55 -10.13 0.05
CA ARG A 22 -10.30 -10.12 -0.69
C ARG A 22 -9.93 -8.73 -1.16
N VAL A 23 -8.67 -8.33 -0.95
CA VAL A 23 -8.12 -7.12 -1.56
C VAL A 23 -8.18 -7.27 -3.09
N THR A 24 -8.86 -6.32 -3.74
CA THR A 24 -9.11 -6.25 -5.18
C THR A 24 -8.57 -4.97 -5.82
N GLY A 25 -7.99 -4.06 -5.03
CA GLY A 25 -7.41 -2.84 -5.56
C GLY A 25 -6.84 -1.94 -4.48
N ILE A 26 -6.08 -0.95 -4.93
CA ILE A 26 -5.47 0.06 -4.07
C ILE A 26 -5.49 1.43 -4.73
N ARG A 27 -5.66 2.46 -3.89
CA ARG A 27 -5.44 3.86 -4.21
C ARG A 27 -4.41 4.44 -3.28
N VAL A 28 -3.53 5.26 -3.82
CA VAL A 28 -2.47 5.94 -3.09
C VAL A 28 -2.47 7.41 -3.49
N TRP A 29 -2.45 8.29 -2.48
CA TRP A 29 -2.29 9.72 -2.66
C TRP A 29 -0.89 10.12 -2.25
N GLU A 30 -0.21 10.85 -3.10
CA GLU A 30 1.04 11.51 -2.75
C GLU A 30 0.84 13.02 -2.61
N TYR A 31 1.75 13.65 -1.88
CA TYR A 31 2.10 15.04 -2.12
C TYR A 31 3.13 15.06 -3.25
N ASN A 32 2.87 15.82 -4.30
CA ASN A 32 3.65 15.79 -5.55
C ASN A 32 5.15 15.90 -5.28
N ASN A 33 5.93 14.93 -5.75
CA ASN A 33 7.39 14.80 -5.54
C ASN A 33 7.82 14.75 -4.06
N ALA A 34 6.98 14.23 -3.16
CA ALA A 34 7.30 14.12 -1.74
C ALA A 34 6.80 12.79 -1.15
N TYR A 35 5.98 12.86 -0.10
CA TYR A 35 5.56 11.71 0.69
C TYR A 35 4.13 11.25 0.37
N ILE A 36 3.88 9.98 0.69
CA ILE A 36 2.56 9.37 0.66
C ILE A 36 1.73 9.97 1.79
N ARG A 37 0.54 10.47 1.43
CA ARG A 37 -0.37 11.16 2.36
C ARG A 37 -1.71 10.46 2.52
N GLY A 38 -1.95 9.38 1.80
CA GLY A 38 -3.15 8.58 1.99
C GLY A 38 -3.14 7.28 1.22
N ILE A 39 -3.88 6.31 1.73
CA ILE A 39 -4.08 4.98 1.16
C ILE A 39 -5.55 4.60 1.32
N GLN A 40 -6.08 3.88 0.35
CA GLN A 40 -7.41 3.27 0.40
C GLN A 40 -7.35 1.90 -0.26
N LEU A 41 -7.92 0.89 0.39
CA LEU A 41 -8.00 -0.46 -0.14
C LEU A 41 -9.38 -0.73 -0.72
N ARG A 42 -9.45 -1.65 -1.66
CA ARG A 42 -10.70 -2.18 -2.20
C ARG A 42 -10.86 -3.63 -1.77
N TYR A 43 -11.96 -3.98 -1.14
CA TYR A 43 -12.31 -5.35 -0.75
C TYR A 43 -13.54 -5.80 -1.53
N ASP A 44 -13.41 -6.93 -2.25
CA ASP A 44 -14.50 -7.53 -3.04
C ASP A 44 -15.29 -6.53 -3.89
N GLY A 45 -14.60 -5.56 -4.48
CA GLY A 45 -15.21 -4.54 -5.33
C GLY A 45 -15.62 -3.24 -4.65
N ASN A 46 -15.59 -3.16 -3.31
CA ASN A 46 -15.97 -1.97 -2.54
C ASN A 46 -14.74 -1.28 -1.94
N TRP A 47 -14.69 0.06 -2.04
CA TRP A 47 -13.61 0.84 -1.45
C TRP A 47 -13.86 1.07 0.04
N THR A 48 -12.83 0.91 0.88
CA THR A 48 -12.87 1.31 2.29
C THR A 48 -12.95 2.82 2.42
N THR A 49 -13.13 3.37 3.62
CA THR A 49 -12.85 4.79 3.85
C THR A 49 -11.35 5.07 3.58
N PRO A 50 -10.99 6.16 2.86
CA PRO A 50 -9.59 6.56 2.73
C PRO A 50 -8.97 6.86 4.09
N VAL A 51 -7.70 6.52 4.25
CA VAL A 51 -6.94 6.86 5.45
C VAL A 51 -6.00 8.03 5.17
N CYS A 52 -5.84 8.93 6.14
CA CYS A 52 -4.97 10.12 6.16
C CYS A 52 -5.29 11.24 5.14
N THR A 53 -6.08 10.99 4.10
CA THR A 53 -6.40 11.99 3.06
C THR A 53 -7.88 12.39 3.05
N SER A 54 -8.18 13.61 2.60
CA SER A 54 -9.54 14.13 2.39
C SER A 54 -9.78 14.77 1.02
N TYR A 55 -8.79 14.83 0.11
CA TYR A 55 -8.92 15.46 -1.21
C TYR A 55 -7.85 15.00 -2.22
N GLY A 56 -8.02 15.34 -3.50
CA GLY A 56 -7.06 15.09 -4.59
C GLY A 56 -7.26 13.75 -5.32
N ASN A 57 -6.57 13.60 -6.46
CA ASN A 57 -6.68 12.40 -7.31
C ASN A 57 -5.65 11.34 -6.86
N PRO A 58 -6.08 10.10 -6.57
CA PRO A 58 -5.14 9.01 -6.30
C PRO A 58 -4.52 8.46 -7.58
N LEU A 59 -3.36 7.82 -7.43
CA LEU A 59 -2.95 6.78 -8.36
C LEU A 59 -3.59 5.45 -7.92
N GLU A 60 -4.09 4.68 -8.88
CA GLU A 60 -4.91 3.50 -8.62
C GLU A 60 -4.38 2.27 -9.37
N LEU A 61 -4.47 1.11 -8.72
CA LEU A 61 -4.34 -0.19 -9.38
C LEU A 61 -5.44 -1.12 -8.89
N THR A 62 -6.36 -1.46 -9.79
CA THR A 62 -7.36 -2.52 -9.58
C THR A 62 -6.82 -3.85 -10.10
N LEU A 63 -6.95 -4.90 -9.28
CA LEU A 63 -6.55 -6.27 -9.59
C LEU A 63 -7.52 -6.90 -10.58
N ARG A 64 -6.99 -7.74 -11.47
CA ARG A 64 -7.75 -8.60 -12.38
C ARG A 64 -8.20 -9.87 -11.64
N ASP A 65 -9.07 -10.64 -12.27
CA ASP A 65 -9.50 -11.94 -11.75
C ASP A 65 -8.29 -12.83 -11.45
N ASN A 66 -8.29 -13.44 -10.26
CA ASN A 66 -7.20 -14.29 -9.74
C ASN A 66 -5.82 -13.61 -9.63
N GLU A 67 -5.75 -12.28 -9.64
CA GLU A 67 -4.50 -11.53 -9.44
C GLU A 67 -4.40 -10.96 -8.03
N SER A 68 -3.30 -11.20 -7.33
CA SER A 68 -3.08 -10.73 -5.95
C SER A 68 -1.88 -9.82 -5.86
N PHE A 69 -1.81 -8.99 -4.82
CA PHE A 69 -0.57 -8.32 -4.45
C PHE A 69 0.35 -9.33 -3.74
N ILE A 70 1.60 -9.42 -4.20
CA ILE A 70 2.60 -10.41 -3.74
C ILE A 70 3.87 -9.77 -3.18
N GLN A 71 4.00 -8.45 -3.26
CA GLN A 71 5.11 -7.73 -2.68
C GLN A 71 4.70 -6.27 -2.44
N VAL A 72 5.17 -5.72 -1.33
CA VAL A 72 5.14 -4.28 -1.06
C VAL A 72 6.54 -3.85 -0.69
N SER A 73 7.09 -2.91 -1.43
CA SER A 73 8.38 -2.31 -1.13
C SER A 73 8.24 -0.80 -1.11
N GLY A 74 9.25 -0.11 -0.60
CA GLY A 74 9.23 1.34 -0.61
C GLY A 74 10.39 1.95 0.13
N LYS A 75 10.27 3.25 0.40
CA LYS A 75 11.27 4.02 1.13
C LYS A 75 10.58 4.97 2.11
N TYR A 76 11.20 5.15 3.27
CA TYR A 76 10.74 6.09 4.30
C TYR A 76 11.88 6.97 4.80
N SER A 77 11.54 8.17 5.27
CA SER A 77 12.45 9.15 5.86
C SER A 77 11.66 10.14 6.72
N ASN A 78 12.26 10.64 7.80
CA ASN A 78 11.70 11.71 8.64
C ASN A 78 10.23 11.50 9.05
N GLY A 79 9.85 10.27 9.40
CA GLY A 79 8.50 9.92 9.85
C GLY A 79 7.48 9.71 8.76
N TYR A 80 7.86 9.80 7.48
CA TYR A 80 6.94 9.64 6.35
C TYR A 80 7.41 8.54 5.38
N ILE A 81 6.44 7.89 4.73
CA ILE A 81 6.70 7.03 3.58
C ILE A 81 6.86 7.93 2.36
N TYR A 82 8.00 7.87 1.69
CA TYR A 82 8.31 8.67 0.49
C TYR A 82 8.02 7.92 -0.79
N GLU A 83 8.25 6.60 -0.82
CA GLU A 83 7.98 5.75 -1.97
C GLU A 83 7.22 4.52 -1.51
N ILE A 84 6.23 4.09 -2.30
CA ILE A 84 5.61 2.78 -2.16
C ILE A 84 5.43 2.12 -3.52
N MET A 85 5.69 0.83 -3.59
CA MET A 85 5.51 0.01 -4.77
C MET A 85 4.77 -1.27 -4.40
N PHE A 86 3.65 -1.51 -5.09
CA PHE A 86 2.89 -2.75 -5.02
C PHE A 86 3.20 -3.56 -6.27
N VAL A 87 3.53 -4.85 -6.10
CA VAL A 87 3.72 -5.80 -7.20
C VAL A 87 2.66 -6.89 -7.12
N THR A 88 2.17 -7.29 -8.29
CA THR A 88 1.10 -8.27 -8.43
C THR A 88 1.62 -9.63 -8.93
N SER A 89 0.86 -10.69 -8.68
CA SER A 89 1.14 -12.05 -9.16
C SER A 89 1.17 -12.19 -10.68
N ARG A 90 0.69 -11.17 -11.42
CA ARG A 90 0.73 -11.10 -12.89
C ARG A 90 1.83 -10.17 -13.41
N GLY A 91 2.80 -9.80 -12.58
CA GLY A 91 3.94 -8.98 -12.99
C GLY A 91 3.62 -7.50 -13.24
N ARG A 92 2.41 -7.03 -12.91
CA ARG A 92 2.07 -5.60 -12.92
C ARG A 92 2.53 -4.95 -11.62
N SER A 93 2.79 -3.65 -11.67
CA SER A 93 3.12 -2.87 -10.48
C SER A 93 2.46 -1.49 -10.48
N LEU A 94 2.28 -0.95 -9.27
CA LEU A 94 1.95 0.44 -9.03
C LEU A 94 3.05 1.03 -8.16
N LYS A 95 3.75 2.04 -8.67
CA LYS A 95 4.79 2.78 -7.96
C LYS A 95 4.34 4.23 -7.79
N VAL A 96 4.43 4.75 -6.56
CA VAL A 96 3.98 6.10 -6.20
C VAL A 96 5.00 6.76 -5.28
N GLY A 97 5.18 8.08 -5.42
CA GLY A 97 6.06 8.86 -4.57
C GLY A 97 7.48 9.06 -5.11
N LEU A 98 8.35 9.58 -4.24
CA LEU A 98 9.74 9.92 -4.53
C LEU A 98 10.71 8.88 -3.94
N SER A 99 11.68 8.43 -4.74
CA SER A 99 12.74 7.50 -4.30
C SER A 99 13.72 8.18 -3.33
N TYR A 100 13.36 8.27 -2.05
CA TYR A 100 14.14 8.95 -1.03
C TYR A 100 14.07 8.23 0.33
N GLY A 101 15.22 8.10 1.00
CA GLY A 101 15.33 7.49 2.33
C GLY A 101 15.64 5.99 2.36
N THR A 102 15.35 5.38 3.50
CA THR A 102 15.67 3.98 3.84
C THR A 102 14.69 3.04 3.17
N SER A 103 15.21 2.03 2.48
CA SER A 103 14.38 1.05 1.77
C SER A 103 13.79 -0.01 2.70
N PHE A 104 12.57 -0.46 2.40
CA PHE A 104 11.99 -1.69 2.93
C PHE A 104 11.45 -2.55 1.79
N ASN A 105 11.32 -3.85 2.05
CA ASN A 105 10.79 -4.79 1.07
C ASN A 105 10.10 -5.96 1.79
N PHE A 106 8.82 -6.13 1.54
CA PHE A 106 7.95 -7.09 2.20
C PHE A 106 7.32 -8.06 1.22
N TYR A 107 7.28 -9.31 1.65
CA TYR A 107 6.68 -10.43 0.95
C TYR A 107 5.71 -11.16 1.89
N PRO A 108 4.62 -11.74 1.35
CA PRO A 108 3.82 -12.71 2.07
C PRO A 108 4.70 -13.84 2.58
N THR A 109 4.49 -14.25 3.84
CA THR A 109 5.44 -15.14 4.53
C THR A 109 5.28 -16.62 4.16
N ASN A 110 4.20 -17.00 3.47
CA ASN A 110 4.01 -18.36 2.95
C ASN A 110 3.71 -18.32 1.44
N ASP A 111 4.19 -19.32 0.70
CA ASP A 111 3.87 -19.51 -0.72
C ASP A 111 2.36 -19.56 -0.94
N GLY A 112 1.87 -18.82 -1.95
CA GLY A 112 0.44 -18.67 -2.24
C GLY A 112 -0.34 -17.73 -1.31
N SER A 113 0.31 -17.16 -0.29
CA SER A 113 -0.30 -16.12 0.54
C SER A 113 -0.35 -14.79 -0.21
N GLN A 114 -1.41 -14.04 0.02
CA GLN A 114 -1.67 -12.74 -0.60
C GLN A 114 -1.93 -11.71 0.50
N LEU A 115 -1.69 -10.43 0.20
CA LEU A 115 -2.09 -9.35 1.11
C LEU A 115 -3.60 -9.45 1.41
N ARG A 116 -3.93 -9.50 2.69
CA ARG A 116 -5.30 -9.46 3.24
C ARG A 116 -5.44 -8.20 4.08
#